data_AF-A0A257XEG2-F1
#
_entry.id   AF-A0A257XEG2-F1
#
_cell.length_a   1.000
_cell.length_b   1.000
_cell.length_c   1.000
_cell.angle_alpha   90.00
_cell.angle_beta   90.00
_cell.angle_gamma   90.00
#
_symmetry.space_group_name_H-M   'P 1'
#
loop_
_entity.id
_entity.type
_entity.pdbx_description
1 polymer ?
#
loop_
_entity_poly.entity_id
_entity_poly.type
_entity_poly.pdbx_seq_one_letter_code
_entity_poly.pdbx_strand_id
1 'polypeptide(L)'
;MTHPGHPPSGHPDSWYLATATQFSEQPALREPVRAQVVIVGGGYTGLSAALHLAERGVDVVVLEGGRVGCGASGRNGGQIHSGQRRDQEYLETAVGRDDARTLWGLAEEAKAPARRHVGEPVDCQGQRRHGGVHLPGA
;
A
#
# COMPACT_ATOMS: atom_id res chain seq x y z
N MET A 1 -17.34 19.61 -1.07
CA MET A 1 -17.50 19.96 0.36
C MET A 1 -16.72 18.92 1.16
N THR A 2 -15.68 19.32 1.91
CA THR A 2 -14.91 18.39 2.73
C THR A 2 -15.74 17.94 3.92
N HIS A 3 -16.03 16.65 4.00
CA HIS A 3 -16.71 16.06 5.16
C HIS A 3 -15.85 16.30 6.41
N PRO A 4 -16.42 16.80 7.53
CA PRO A 4 -15.67 16.98 8.77
C PRO A 4 -15.28 15.59 9.29
N GLY A 5 -13.99 15.25 9.17
CA GLY A 5 -13.45 13.93 9.47
C GLY A 5 -12.44 13.40 8.44
N HIS A 6 -12.29 14.06 7.29
CA HIS A 6 -11.27 13.65 6.31
C HIS A 6 -9.86 13.95 6.86
N PRO A 7 -8.99 12.95 7.04
CA PRO A 7 -7.59 13.19 7.41
C PRO A 7 -6.92 14.08 6.35
N PRO A 8 -5.84 14.80 6.69
CA PRO A 8 -5.16 15.68 5.75
C PRO A 8 -4.86 14.93 4.44
N SER A 9 -5.15 15.58 3.31
CA SER A 9 -4.97 15.03 1.96
C SER A 9 -3.50 14.85 1.56
N GLY A 10 -2.56 15.06 2.48
CA GLY A 10 -1.13 15.03 2.25
C GLY A 10 -0.37 14.35 3.39
N HIS A 11 0.93 14.18 3.18
CA HIS A 11 1.81 13.61 4.20
C HIS A 11 2.12 14.66 5.27
N PRO A 12 2.22 14.28 6.55
CA PRO A 12 2.72 15.18 7.58
C PRO A 12 4.21 15.46 7.38
N ASP A 13 4.64 16.65 7.77
CA ASP A 13 6.06 17.00 7.83
C ASP A 13 6.80 15.99 8.71
N SER A 14 7.80 15.34 8.14
CA SER A 14 8.59 14.32 8.83
C SER A 14 9.95 14.14 8.17
N TRP A 15 10.89 13.61 8.95
CA TRP A 15 12.20 13.20 8.41
C TRP A 15 12.04 12.23 7.23
N TYR A 16 11.15 11.24 7.35
CA TYR A 16 10.88 10.25 6.29
C TYR A 16 10.42 10.91 4.99
N LEU A 17 9.50 11.87 5.05
CA LEU A 17 9.04 12.61 3.86
C LEU A 17 10.17 13.44 3.25
N ALA A 18 10.97 14.12 4.08
CA ALA A 18 12.07 14.97 3.64
C ALA A 18 13.19 14.19 2.95
N THR A 19 13.42 12.93 3.34
CA THR A 19 14.46 12.06 2.75
C THR A 19 13.95 11.07 1.71
N ALA A 20 12.63 10.98 1.50
CA ALA A 20 12.05 10.05 0.53
C ALA A 20 12.36 10.48 -0.92
N THR A 21 12.51 9.49 -1.79
CA THR A 21 12.47 9.71 -3.24
C THR A 21 11.12 10.30 -3.62
N GLN A 22 11.14 11.52 -4.14
CA GLN A 22 9.93 12.20 -4.57
C GLN A 22 9.38 11.54 -5.84
N PHE A 23 8.06 11.47 -5.94
CA PHE A 23 7.35 11.01 -7.12
C PHE A 23 6.28 12.03 -7.50
N SER A 24 5.91 12.06 -8.78
CA SER A 24 4.91 13.00 -9.29
C SER A 24 3.54 12.79 -8.64
N GLU A 25 2.81 13.88 -8.46
CA GLU A 25 1.42 13.82 -8.00
C GLU A 25 0.52 13.13 -9.03
N GLN A 26 -0.44 12.37 -8.52
CA GLN A 26 -1.42 11.66 -9.32
C GLN A 26 -2.55 12.61 -9.71
N PRO A 27 -3.04 12.56 -10.97
CA PRO A 27 -4.15 13.39 -11.39
C PRO A 27 -5.43 13.01 -10.64
N ALA A 28 -6.26 14.01 -10.37
CA ALA A 28 -7.62 13.76 -9.94
C ALA A 28 -8.43 13.11 -11.07
N LEU A 29 -9.21 12.09 -10.73
CA LEU A 29 -10.19 11.44 -11.59
C LEU A 29 -11.36 12.41 -11.81
N ARG A 30 -11.43 12.96 -13.03
CA ARG A 30 -12.48 13.92 -13.42
C ARG A 30 -13.56 13.29 -14.28
N GLU A 31 -13.30 12.11 -14.82
CA GLU A 31 -14.19 11.43 -15.75
C GLU A 31 -14.33 9.95 -15.36
N PRO A 32 -15.43 9.29 -15.75
CA PRO A 32 -15.57 7.86 -15.54
C PRO A 32 -14.48 7.08 -16.27
N VAL A 33 -13.80 6.20 -15.55
CA VAL A 33 -12.84 5.24 -16.12
C VAL A 33 -13.38 3.82 -16.04
N ARG A 34 -12.90 2.97 -16.95
CA ARG A 34 -13.17 1.53 -16.95
C ARG A 34 -11.86 0.80 -16.72
N ALA A 35 -11.92 -0.25 -15.90
CA ALA A 35 -10.82 -1.16 -15.63
C ALA A 35 -11.39 -2.56 -15.36
N GLN A 36 -10.55 -3.59 -15.43
CA GLN A 36 -10.94 -4.93 -15.01
C GLN A 36 -11.02 -5.03 -13.48
N VAL A 37 -10.12 -4.33 -12.78
CA VAL A 37 -10.08 -4.26 -11.32
C VAL A 37 -9.93 -2.81 -10.88
N VAL A 38 -10.70 -2.41 -9.87
CA VAL A 38 -10.54 -1.12 -9.18
C VAL A 38 -10.13 -1.38 -7.74
N ILE A 39 -9.04 -0.76 -7.30
CA ILE A 39 -8.52 -0.83 -5.95
C ILE A 39 -8.79 0.51 -5.26
N VAL A 40 -9.38 0.46 -4.07
CA VAL A 40 -9.63 1.65 -3.25
C VAL A 40 -8.59 1.70 -2.13
N GLY A 41 -7.73 2.74 -2.16
CA GLY A 41 -6.64 2.98 -1.22
C GLY A 41 -5.25 2.81 -1.86
N GLY A 42 -4.48 3.89 -1.89
CA GLY A 42 -3.09 3.97 -2.37
C GLY A 42 -2.06 3.74 -1.27
N GLY A 43 -2.34 2.82 -0.34
CA GLY A 43 -1.39 2.37 0.69
C GLY A 43 -0.58 1.14 0.25
N TYR A 44 0.27 0.59 1.13
CA TYR A 44 1.13 -0.55 0.81
C TYR A 44 0.35 -1.75 0.25
N THR A 45 -0.76 -2.13 0.89
CA THR A 45 -1.57 -3.27 0.45
C THR A 45 -2.19 -3.03 -0.92
N GLY A 46 -2.75 -1.85 -1.15
CA GLY A 46 -3.40 -1.51 -2.42
C GLY A 46 -2.40 -1.41 -3.57
N LEU A 47 -1.25 -0.77 -3.35
CA LEU A 47 -0.18 -0.68 -4.35
C LEU A 47 0.46 -2.04 -4.63
N SER A 48 0.66 -2.87 -3.60
CA SER A 48 1.17 -4.22 -3.77
C SER A 48 0.21 -5.06 -4.60
N ALA A 49 -1.09 -5.01 -4.32
CA ALA A 49 -2.10 -5.70 -5.12
C ALA A 49 -2.12 -5.19 -6.57
N ALA A 50 -2.07 -3.88 -6.78
CA ALA A 50 -2.01 -3.26 -8.11
C ALA A 50 -0.79 -3.75 -8.91
N LEU A 51 0.40 -3.73 -8.30
CA LEU A 51 1.64 -4.19 -8.92
C LEU A 51 1.52 -5.66 -9.37
N HIS A 52 1.10 -6.54 -8.46
CA HIS A 52 0.97 -7.97 -8.76
C HIS A 52 -0.08 -8.26 -9.84
N LEU A 53 -1.17 -7.49 -9.91
CA LEU A 53 -2.17 -7.61 -10.96
C LEU A 53 -1.66 -7.08 -12.31
N ALA A 54 -0.97 -5.93 -12.29
CA ALA A 54 -0.37 -5.33 -13.47
C ALA A 54 0.76 -6.21 -14.06
N GLU A 55 1.61 -6.83 -13.23
CA GLU A 55 2.61 -7.82 -13.65
C GLU A 55 1.97 -9.03 -14.38
N ARG A 56 0.69 -9.33 -14.10
CA ARG A 56 -0.09 -10.38 -14.76
C ARG A 56 -0.90 -9.86 -15.96
N GLY A 57 -0.69 -8.62 -16.37
CA GLY A 57 -1.37 -7.99 -17.51
C GLY A 57 -2.82 -7.59 -17.25
N VAL A 58 -3.25 -7.53 -15.99
CA VAL A 58 -4.61 -7.10 -15.62
C VAL A 58 -4.67 -5.57 -15.63
N ASP A 59 -5.70 -5.02 -16.26
CA ASP A 59 -5.97 -3.59 -16.26
C ASP A 59 -6.55 -3.14 -14.91
N VAL A 60 -5.77 -2.37 -14.16
CA VAL A 60 -6.07 -2.02 -12.75
C VAL A 60 -6.04 -0.52 -12.53
N VAL A 61 -7.11 0.04 -11.95
CA VAL A 61 -7.13 1.42 -11.48
C VAL A 61 -7.04 1.47 -9.96
N VAL A 62 -6.19 2.33 -9.40
CA VAL A 62 -6.14 2.61 -7.96
C VAL A 62 -6.74 3.99 -7.69
N LEU A 63 -7.65 4.09 -6.72
CA LEU A 63 -8.26 5.33 -6.27
C LEU A 63 -7.82 5.64 -4.84
N GLU A 64 -7.19 6.80 -4.61
CA GLU A 64 -6.73 7.25 -3.28
C GLU A 64 -7.33 8.61 -2.93
N GLY A 65 -7.92 8.74 -1.74
CA GLY A 65 -8.58 9.98 -1.28
C GLY A 65 -7.65 11.17 -1.06
N GLY A 66 -6.40 10.93 -0.67
CA GLY A 66 -5.36 11.94 -0.46
C GLY A 66 -4.15 11.74 -1.36
N ARG A 67 -2.94 12.04 -0.90
CA ARG A 67 -1.70 11.67 -1.61
C ARG A 67 -1.44 10.17 -1.45
N VAL A 68 -0.87 9.53 -2.47
CA VAL A 68 -0.46 8.12 -2.40
C VAL A 68 0.43 7.88 -1.18
N GLY A 69 0.03 6.93 -0.33
CA GLY A 69 0.73 6.63 0.91
C GLY A 69 0.48 7.57 2.09
N CYS A 70 -0.40 8.58 2.00
CA CYS A 70 -0.60 9.54 3.11
C CYS A 70 -1.27 8.93 4.37
N GLY A 71 -1.84 7.73 4.24
CA GLY A 71 -2.45 6.96 5.33
C GLY A 71 -1.44 6.34 6.31
N ALA A 72 -1.77 5.16 6.84
CA ALA A 72 -0.89 4.44 7.79
C ALA A 72 0.44 3.99 7.14
N SER A 73 0.41 3.69 5.83
CA SER A 73 1.57 3.16 5.10
C SER A 73 2.72 4.15 4.92
N GLY A 74 2.46 5.46 4.80
CA GLY A 74 3.53 6.47 4.73
C GLY A 74 3.87 7.11 6.07
N ARG A 75 3.19 6.73 7.16
CA ARG A 75 3.42 7.25 8.52
C ARG A 75 4.07 6.23 9.47
N ASN A 76 4.32 5.00 9.01
CA ASN A 76 5.07 4.02 9.80
C ASN A 76 6.59 4.24 9.66
N GLY A 77 7.36 3.69 10.60
CA GLY A 77 8.83 3.83 10.62
C GLY A 77 9.57 2.85 9.70
N GLY A 78 8.86 2.06 8.88
CA GLY A 78 9.45 1.11 7.93
C GLY A 78 10.02 -0.16 8.55
N GLN A 79 9.77 -0.45 9.82
CA GLN A 79 10.28 -1.67 10.46
C GLN A 79 9.53 -2.92 9.99
N ILE A 80 10.26 -3.97 9.67
CA ILE A 80 9.72 -5.28 9.32
C ILE A 80 10.20 -6.28 10.37
N HIS A 81 9.28 -6.77 11.21
CA HIS A 81 9.56 -7.70 12.30
C HIS A 81 9.05 -9.10 11.97
N SER A 82 9.61 -10.11 12.63
CA SER A 82 9.02 -11.45 12.73
C SER A 82 7.82 -11.45 13.68
N GLY A 83 6.89 -12.36 13.45
CA GLY A 83 5.77 -12.61 14.35
C GLY A 83 4.54 -11.75 14.09
N GLN A 84 3.66 -11.67 15.08
CA GLN A 84 2.34 -11.04 14.97
C GLN A 84 2.21 -9.90 15.98
N ARG A 85 1.00 -9.34 16.11
CA ARG A 85 0.70 -8.27 17.09
C ARG A 85 1.03 -8.67 18.55
N ARG A 86 1.07 -9.96 18.86
CA ARG A 86 1.42 -10.52 20.18
C ARG A 86 2.65 -11.41 20.05
N ASP A 87 3.33 -11.62 21.18
CA ASP A 87 4.47 -12.55 21.26
C ASP A 87 4.04 -14.00 20.97
N GLN A 88 5.04 -14.84 20.68
CA GLN A 88 4.82 -16.22 20.27
C GLN A 88 4.23 -17.07 21.41
N GLU A 89 4.61 -16.81 22.67
CA GLU A 89 4.10 -17.55 23.84
C GLU A 89 2.58 -17.36 24.00
N TYR A 90 2.11 -16.12 23.82
CA TYR A 90 0.69 -15.82 23.79
C TYR A 90 -0.03 -16.56 22.66
N LEU A 91 0.54 -16.57 21.45
CA LEU A 91 -0.09 -17.24 20.30
C LEU A 91 -0.14 -18.76 20.49
N GLU A 92 0.92 -19.38 20.98
CA GLU A 92 0.93 -20.82 21.28
C GLU A 92 -0.17 -21.18 22.30
N THR A 93 -0.41 -20.31 23.27
CA THR A 93 -1.49 -20.48 24.25
C THR A 93 -2.87 -20.30 23.63
N ALA A 94 -3.03 -19.31 22.75
CA ALA A 94 -4.33 -18.93 22.19
C ALA A 94 -4.83 -19.83 21.07
N VAL A 95 -3.93 -20.29 20.19
CA VAL A 95 -4.29 -21.06 18.98
C VAL A 95 -3.60 -22.43 18.91
N GLY A 96 -2.78 -22.78 19.90
CA GLY A 96 -1.97 -23.99 19.87
C GLY A 96 -0.68 -23.83 19.07
N ARG A 97 0.28 -24.71 19.34
CA ARG A 97 1.65 -24.57 18.82
C ARG A 97 1.75 -24.68 17.30
N ASP A 98 0.96 -25.56 16.68
CA ASP A 98 1.04 -25.79 15.24
C ASP A 98 0.50 -24.60 14.44
N ASP A 99 -0.63 -24.04 14.84
CA ASP A 99 -1.18 -22.83 14.21
C ASP A 99 -0.32 -21.60 14.52
N ALA A 100 0.21 -21.48 15.74
CA ALA A 100 1.14 -20.40 16.08
C ALA A 100 2.43 -20.48 15.24
N ARG A 101 2.92 -21.68 14.93
CA ARG A 101 4.05 -21.88 14.01
C ARG A 101 3.67 -21.50 12.57
N THR A 102 2.45 -21.83 12.13
CA THR A 102 1.95 -21.41 10.82
C THR A 102 1.93 -19.89 10.69
N LEU A 103 1.41 -19.19 11.70
CA LEU A 103 1.40 -17.72 11.74
C LEU A 103 2.81 -17.12 11.74
N TRP A 104 3.77 -17.76 12.40
CA TRP A 104 5.18 -17.37 12.33
C TRP A 104 5.74 -17.52 10.91
N GLY A 105 5.49 -18.66 10.27
CA GLY A 105 5.90 -18.92 8.88
C GLY A 105 5.37 -17.86 7.91
N LEU A 106 4.07 -17.54 8.01
CA LEU A 106 3.45 -16.48 7.20
C LEU A 106 4.12 -15.11 7.38
N ALA A 107 4.52 -14.76 8.61
CA ALA A 107 5.23 -13.52 8.87
C ALA A 107 6.62 -13.49 8.23
N GLU A 108 7.34 -14.63 8.20
CA GLU A 108 8.63 -14.73 7.51
C GLU A 108 8.48 -14.66 5.99
N GLU A 109 7.51 -15.39 5.43
CA GLU A 109 7.23 -15.40 4.00
C GLU A 109 6.85 -14.01 3.48
N ALA A 110 6.06 -13.25 4.25
CA ALA A 110 5.64 -11.90 3.90
C ALA A 110 6.81 -10.91 3.73
N LYS A 111 8.01 -11.21 4.26
CA LYS A 111 9.18 -10.34 4.12
C LYS A 111 9.82 -10.41 2.74
N ALA A 112 9.72 -11.55 2.06
CA ALA A 112 10.40 -11.75 0.78
C ALA A 112 9.87 -10.81 -0.33
N PRO A 113 8.55 -10.66 -0.53
CA PRO A 113 8.01 -9.70 -1.50
C PRO A 113 8.40 -8.26 -1.17
N ALA A 114 8.39 -7.88 0.12
CA ALA A 114 8.78 -6.56 0.56
C ALA A 114 10.23 -6.24 0.15
N ARG A 115 11.16 -7.19 0.35
CA ARG A 115 12.58 -7.02 0.00
C ARG A 115 12.83 -6.95 -1.50
N ARG A 116 12.09 -7.72 -2.31
CA ARG A 116 12.24 -7.76 -3.78
C ARG A 116 12.03 -6.37 -4.40
N HIS A 117 11.13 -5.57 -3.85
CA HIS A 117 10.71 -4.30 -4.43
C HIS A 117 11.37 -3.08 -3.77
N VAL A 118 12.27 -3.27 -2.81
CA VAL A 118 13.07 -2.16 -2.26
C VAL A 118 14.06 -1.69 -3.33
N GLY A 119 13.83 -0.49 -3.87
CA GLY A 119 14.73 0.17 -4.82
C GLY A 119 14.33 0.05 -6.29
N GLU A 120 13.30 -0.75 -6.62
CA GLU A 120 12.75 -0.74 -7.98
C GLU A 120 11.67 0.34 -8.10
N PRO A 121 11.82 1.31 -9.01
CA PRO A 121 10.78 2.30 -9.25
C PRO A 121 9.56 1.60 -9.87
N VAL A 122 8.48 1.51 -9.10
CA VAL A 122 7.16 1.17 -9.65
C VAL A 122 6.70 2.38 -10.45
N ASP A 123 6.37 2.18 -11.72
CA ASP A 123 5.82 3.23 -12.56
C ASP A 123 4.40 3.59 -12.08
N CYS A 124 4.33 4.52 -11.13
CA CYS A 124 3.09 5.09 -10.65
C CYS A 124 2.52 6.13 -11.64
N GLN A 125 3.20 6.40 -12.76
CA GLN A 125 2.81 7.40 -13.73
C GLN A 125 1.90 6.72 -14.76
N GLY A 126 0.61 6.98 -14.65
CA GLY A 126 -0.41 6.44 -15.55
C GLY A 126 -0.30 6.95 -17.00
N GLN A 127 0.76 6.58 -17.72
CA GLN A 127 0.88 6.81 -19.16
C GLN A 127 1.15 5.49 -19.88
N ARG A 128 0.10 4.66 -19.83
CA ARG A 128 -0.25 3.61 -20.80
C ARG A 128 0.83 2.56 -21.07
N ARG A 129 0.85 1.53 -20.22
CA ARG A 129 0.69 0.10 -20.59
C ARG A 129 0.05 -0.65 -19.41
N HIS A 130 -1.27 -0.56 -19.27
CA HIS A 130 -2.11 -1.17 -18.21
C HIS A 130 -1.93 -0.60 -16.79
N GLY A 131 -2.93 0.15 -16.34
CA GLY A 131 -3.09 0.64 -14.97
C GLY A 131 -2.72 2.11 -14.70
N GLY A 132 -3.31 2.67 -13.63
CA GLY A 132 -3.09 4.06 -13.21
C GLY A 132 -3.67 4.39 -11.83
N VAL A 133 -2.99 5.28 -11.10
CA VAL A 133 -3.44 5.77 -9.78
C VAL A 133 -4.07 7.15 -9.94
N HIS A 134 -5.28 7.34 -9.41
CA HIS A 134 -6.03 8.58 -9.49
C HIS A 134 -6.56 9.00 -8.12
N LEU A 135 -6.71 10.31 -7.91
CA LEU A 135 -7.37 10.85 -6.72
C LEU A 135 -8.86 11.05 -6.99
N PRO A 136 -9.80 10.97 -6.03
CA PRO A 136 -11.18 11.31 -6.30
C PRO A 136 -11.29 12.79 -6.69
N GLY A 137 -12.13 13.09 -7.67
CA GLY A 137 -12.50 14.47 -8.02
C GLY A 137 -13.18 15.18 -6.85
N ALA A 138 -12.82 16.44 -6.64
CA ALA A 138 -13.40 17.32 -5.63
C ALA A 138 -14.87 17.67 -5.90
#